data_AF-A0A444Z6K3-F1
#
_entry.id   AF-A0A444Z6K3-F1
#
_cell.length_a   1.000
_cell.length_b   1.000
_cell.length_c   1.000
_cell.angle_alpha   90.00
_cell.angle_beta   90.00
_cell.angle_gamma   90.00
#
_symmetry.space_group_name_H-M   'P 1'
#
loop_
_entity.id
_entity.type
_entity.pdbx_description
1 polymer ?
#
loop_
_entity_poly.entity_id
_entity_poly.type
_entity_poly.pdbx_seq_one_letter_code
_entity_poly.pdbx_strand_id
1 'polypeptide(L)'
;MSMGNESSWVGKKPIRRIGGMSDALSIAADLGFSVSASQPPPQEPSLPSSGEKGEDLVRVLRELTTVQRKIADLQVELQGRKDDKNVAHLTHVSEMEKKIETLGRITAILKDVIQNKDRIIARLQQPYSLDCIPVEAEFQKQFSELLMKAASDYGALTASVADFQWSQNFKEPPSVWGEMLRPIPVALASCTRFFEAMSATRESFAALQKLRVGQFDSPIPSTPARDPSQRLPGVSNCLTPPPMEN
;
A
#
# COMPACT_ATOMS: atom_id res chain seq x y z
N MET A 1 -52.80 -26.71 14.41
CA MET A 1 -53.90 -25.71 14.43
C MET A 1 -53.45 -24.58 13.52
N SER A 2 -53.99 -24.23 12.35
CA SER A 2 -55.23 -24.50 11.61
C SER A 2 -54.87 -24.30 10.12
N MET A 3 -54.99 -25.34 9.28
CA MET A 3 -56.00 -25.50 8.22
C MET A 3 -56.12 -24.37 7.17
N GLY A 4 -56.02 -24.77 5.90
CA GLY A 4 -56.72 -24.12 4.80
C GLY A 4 -55.94 -24.05 3.49
N ASN A 5 -55.98 -25.11 2.66
CA ASN A 5 -56.66 -25.00 1.38
C ASN A 5 -56.89 -26.39 0.74
N GLU A 6 -58.16 -26.73 0.54
CA GLU A 6 -58.63 -27.89 -0.21
C GLU A 6 -58.92 -27.54 -1.68
N SER A 7 -59.07 -28.59 -2.49
CA SER A 7 -59.54 -28.64 -3.90
C SER A 7 -58.47 -28.22 -4.92
N SER A 8 -58.01 -29.10 -5.81
CA SER A 8 -58.86 -29.66 -6.85
C SER A 8 -58.26 -30.95 -7.43
N TRP A 9 -58.90 -32.07 -7.11
CA TRP A 9 -58.77 -33.34 -7.82
C TRP A 9 -59.48 -33.21 -9.18
N VAL A 10 -58.85 -32.56 -10.16
CA VAL A 10 -59.31 -32.63 -11.55
C VAL A 10 -58.59 -33.78 -12.23
N GLY A 11 -59.39 -34.77 -12.61
CA GLY A 11 -58.97 -36.07 -13.09
C GLY A 11 -57.83 -36.02 -14.09
N LYS A 12 -56.76 -36.75 -13.77
CA LYS A 12 -55.81 -37.26 -14.75
C LYS A 12 -56.62 -38.05 -15.78
N LYS A 13 -56.97 -37.40 -16.90
CA LYS A 13 -57.38 -38.11 -18.11
C LYS A 13 -56.25 -39.10 -18.41
N PRO A 14 -56.51 -40.41 -18.55
CA PRO A 14 -55.48 -41.31 -19.01
C PRO A 14 -54.99 -40.76 -20.35
N ILE A 15 -53.66 -40.68 -20.49
CA ILE A 15 -52.98 -40.39 -21.74
C ILE A 15 -53.64 -41.28 -22.80
N ARG A 16 -54.47 -40.67 -23.65
CA ARG A 16 -55.07 -41.38 -24.77
C ARG A 16 -53.89 -41.83 -25.62
N ARG A 17 -53.72 -43.15 -25.73
CA ARG A 17 -52.76 -43.79 -26.62
C ARG A 17 -53.14 -43.40 -28.04
N ILE A 18 -52.58 -42.28 -28.51
CA ILE A 18 -52.70 -41.80 -29.87
C ILE A 18 -52.11 -42.88 -30.79
N GLY A 19 -52.84 -43.26 -31.83
CA GLY A 19 -52.44 -44.32 -32.77
C GLY A 19 -53.20 -45.64 -32.66
N GLY A 20 -54.39 -45.65 -32.05
CA GLY A 20 -55.31 -46.80 -32.14
C GLY A 20 -56.17 -46.77 -33.42
N MET A 21 -56.65 -47.92 -33.87
CA MET A 21 -57.50 -48.06 -35.07
C MET A 21 -58.73 -47.14 -35.05
N SER A 22 -59.28 -46.84 -33.86
CA SER A 22 -60.41 -45.92 -33.70
C SER A 22 -60.08 -44.48 -34.11
N ASP A 23 -58.84 -44.04 -33.93
CA ASP A 23 -58.41 -42.68 -34.29
C ASP A 23 -58.23 -42.57 -35.81
N ALA A 24 -57.66 -43.63 -36.41
CA ALA A 24 -57.55 -43.76 -37.86
C ALA A 24 -58.93 -43.83 -38.55
N LEU A 25 -59.90 -44.51 -37.94
CA LEU A 25 -61.28 -44.58 -38.43
C LEU A 25 -62.02 -43.25 -38.28
N SER A 26 -61.82 -42.51 -37.19
CA SER A 26 -62.37 -41.16 -37.03
C SER A 26 -61.82 -40.19 -38.08
N ILE A 27 -60.50 -40.23 -38.33
CA ILE A 27 -59.87 -39.39 -39.37
C ILE A 27 -60.37 -39.78 -40.76
N ALA A 28 -60.53 -41.08 -41.05
CA ALA A 28 -61.10 -41.55 -42.32
C ALA A 28 -62.55 -41.09 -42.51
N ALA A 29 -63.36 -41.10 -41.44
CA ALA A 29 -64.73 -40.60 -41.47
C ALA A 29 -64.80 -39.08 -41.70
N ASP A 30 -63.92 -38.31 -41.05
CA ASP A 30 -63.80 -36.86 -41.27
C ASP A 30 -63.33 -36.50 -42.69
N LEU A 31 -62.59 -37.40 -43.34
CA LEU A 31 -62.19 -37.31 -44.75
C LEU A 31 -63.24 -37.88 -45.74
N GLY A 32 -64.40 -38.33 -45.24
CA GLY A 32 -65.54 -38.76 -46.05
C GLY A 32 -65.58 -40.25 -46.40
N PHE A 33 -64.73 -41.10 -45.80
CA PHE A 33 -64.74 -42.55 -46.01
C PHE A 33 -65.61 -43.24 -44.95
N SER A 34 -66.81 -43.72 -45.32
CA SER A 34 -67.67 -44.49 -44.42
C SER A 34 -67.36 -45.99 -44.50
N VAL A 35 -66.94 -46.60 -43.39
CA VAL A 35 -66.85 -48.06 -43.27
C VAL A 35 -68.27 -48.61 -43.09
N SER A 36 -68.89 -49.04 -44.18
CA SER A 36 -70.17 -49.77 -44.11
C SER A 36 -69.91 -51.18 -43.62
N ALA A 37 -70.19 -51.44 -42.35
CA ALA A 37 -70.09 -52.77 -41.75
C ALA A 37 -71.34 -53.60 -42.11
N SER A 38 -71.41 -54.11 -43.34
CA SER A 38 -72.13 -55.35 -43.63
C SER A 38 -71.79 -55.93 -45.01
N GLN A 39 -71.34 -57.19 -44.99
CA GLN A 39 -71.49 -58.24 -46.03
C GLN A 39 -70.31 -58.51 -47.00
N PRO A 40 -69.89 -59.78 -47.18
CA PRO A 40 -68.86 -60.22 -48.15
C PRO A 40 -69.46 -60.89 -49.42
N PRO A 41 -68.63 -61.35 -50.38
CA PRO A 41 -68.11 -60.70 -51.61
C PRO A 41 -68.95 -61.11 -52.88
N PRO A 42 -68.72 -60.67 -54.15
CA PRO A 42 -67.42 -60.40 -54.77
C PRO A 42 -67.34 -59.33 -55.91
N GLN A 43 -66.11 -59.20 -56.43
CA GLN A 43 -65.70 -58.68 -57.75
C GLN A 43 -65.34 -57.18 -57.87
N GLU A 44 -64.08 -56.98 -58.24
CA GLU A 44 -63.47 -55.73 -58.70
C GLU A 44 -64.25 -55.12 -59.88
N PRO A 45 -64.18 -53.79 -60.01
CA PRO A 45 -63.56 -53.28 -61.23
C PRO A 45 -62.55 -52.18 -60.95
N SER A 46 -61.42 -52.30 -61.63
CA SER A 46 -60.38 -51.31 -61.81
C SER A 46 -60.89 -50.05 -62.54
N LEU A 47 -60.63 -48.86 -61.98
CA LEU A 47 -60.46 -47.60 -62.73
C LEU A 47 -59.42 -46.68 -62.04
N PRO A 48 -58.76 -45.79 -62.81
CA PRO A 48 -57.40 -45.31 -62.57
C PRO A 48 -57.33 -43.91 -61.94
N SER A 49 -56.11 -43.47 -61.58
CA SER A 49 -55.74 -42.12 -61.07
C SER A 49 -56.00 -41.85 -59.57
N SER A 50 -55.62 -42.80 -58.71
CA SER A 50 -55.41 -42.56 -57.27
C SER A 50 -54.02 -43.03 -56.81
N GLY A 51 -53.07 -43.13 -57.74
CA GLY A 51 -51.66 -43.49 -57.45
C GLY A 51 -50.88 -42.28 -56.95
N GLU A 52 -50.89 -41.17 -57.70
CA GLU A 52 -50.10 -39.97 -57.38
C GLU A 52 -50.47 -39.34 -56.03
N LYS A 53 -51.77 -39.20 -55.70
CA LYS A 53 -52.21 -38.65 -54.41
C LYS A 53 -51.80 -39.54 -53.22
N GLY A 54 -51.80 -40.86 -53.41
CA GLY A 54 -51.35 -41.82 -52.41
C GLY A 54 -49.84 -41.77 -52.22
N GLU A 55 -49.08 -41.66 -53.32
CA GLU A 55 -47.62 -41.53 -53.30
C GLU A 55 -47.15 -40.20 -52.68
N ASP A 56 -47.83 -39.10 -52.96
CA ASP A 56 -47.58 -37.80 -52.33
C ASP A 56 -47.90 -37.83 -50.83
N LEU A 57 -49.00 -38.47 -50.41
CA LEU A 57 -49.30 -38.66 -49.00
C LEU A 57 -48.24 -39.51 -48.29
N VAL A 58 -47.81 -40.62 -48.91
CA VAL A 58 -46.74 -41.46 -48.37
C VAL A 58 -45.42 -40.68 -48.26
N ARG A 59 -45.10 -39.82 -49.23
CA ARG A 59 -43.94 -38.93 -49.19
C ARG A 59 -44.02 -37.95 -48.02
N VAL A 60 -45.14 -37.25 -47.88
CA VAL A 60 -45.38 -36.31 -46.78
C VAL A 60 -45.31 -37.01 -45.42
N LEU A 61 -45.85 -38.22 -45.29
CA LEU A 61 -45.75 -39.00 -44.04
C LEU A 61 -44.31 -39.40 -43.71
N ARG A 62 -43.50 -39.75 -44.72
CA ARG A 62 -42.06 -40.04 -44.53
C ARG A 62 -41.29 -38.78 -44.13
N GLU A 63 -41.59 -37.64 -44.75
CA GLU A 63 -41.02 -36.34 -44.39
C GLU A 63 -41.42 -35.93 -42.98
N LEU A 64 -42.69 -36.05 -42.62
CA LEU A 64 -43.19 -35.81 -41.27
C LEU A 64 -42.50 -36.70 -40.24
N THR A 65 -42.33 -37.98 -40.54
CA THR A 65 -41.59 -38.92 -39.67
C THR A 65 -40.14 -38.49 -39.51
N THR A 66 -39.52 -37.98 -40.59
CA THR A 66 -38.14 -37.48 -40.56
C THR A 66 -38.03 -36.20 -39.72
N VAL A 67 -38.98 -35.28 -39.85
CA VAL A 67 -39.06 -34.06 -39.03
C VAL A 67 -39.33 -34.41 -37.58
N GLN A 68 -40.23 -35.34 -37.29
CA GLN A 68 -40.52 -35.80 -35.94
C GLN A 68 -39.29 -36.41 -35.26
N ARG A 69 -38.48 -37.17 -36.01
CA ARG A 69 -37.18 -37.68 -35.53
C ARG A 69 -36.22 -36.54 -35.22
N LYS A 70 -36.05 -35.58 -36.14
CA LYS A 70 -35.19 -34.39 -35.93
C LYS A 70 -35.63 -33.57 -34.72
N ILE A 71 -36.93 -33.42 -34.48
CA ILE A 71 -37.46 -32.72 -33.30
C ILE A 71 -37.07 -33.48 -32.03
N ALA A 72 -37.20 -34.81 -32.01
CA ALA A 72 -36.79 -35.62 -30.86
C ALA A 72 -35.27 -35.51 -30.60
N ASP A 73 -34.44 -35.55 -31.64
CA ASP A 73 -32.99 -35.40 -31.53
C ASP A 73 -32.61 -34.03 -30.93
N LEU A 74 -33.23 -32.95 -31.42
CA LEU A 74 -33.04 -31.60 -30.90
C LEU A 74 -33.51 -31.45 -29.46
N GLN A 75 -34.60 -32.11 -29.08
CA GLN A 75 -35.07 -32.11 -27.69
C GLN A 75 -34.07 -32.77 -26.75
N VAL A 76 -33.46 -33.89 -27.15
CA VAL A 76 -32.40 -34.55 -26.38
C VAL A 76 -31.18 -33.65 -26.27
N GLU A 77 -30.75 -33.01 -27.35
CA GLU A 77 -29.59 -32.12 -27.34
C GLU A 77 -29.80 -30.88 -26.46
N LEU A 78 -30.97 -30.25 -26.54
CA LEU A 78 -31.34 -29.12 -25.68
C LEU A 78 -31.40 -29.52 -24.21
N GLN A 79 -31.97 -30.69 -23.92
CA GLN A 79 -32.01 -31.21 -22.56
C GLN A 79 -30.60 -31.53 -22.03
N GLY A 80 -29.75 -32.13 -22.86
CA GLY A 80 -28.34 -32.37 -22.54
C GLY A 80 -27.58 -31.09 -22.23
N ARG A 81 -27.70 -30.03 -23.05
CA ARG A 81 -27.07 -28.73 -22.77
C ARG A 81 -27.61 -28.05 -21.52
N LYS A 82 -28.90 -28.19 -21.25
CA LYS A 82 -29.52 -27.66 -20.03
C LYS A 82 -28.97 -28.36 -18.78
N ASP A 83 -28.87 -29.68 -18.82
CA ASP A 83 -28.35 -30.47 -17.72
C ASP A 83 -26.85 -30.23 -17.51
N ASP A 84 -26.07 -30.16 -18.59
CA ASP A 84 -24.65 -29.79 -18.56
C ASP A 84 -24.44 -28.42 -17.90
N LYS A 85 -25.21 -27.38 -18.31
CA LYS A 85 -25.16 -26.07 -17.66
C LYS A 85 -25.51 -26.12 -16.17
N ASN A 86 -26.44 -26.98 -15.77
CA ASN A 86 -26.83 -27.11 -14.36
C ASN A 86 -25.71 -27.73 -13.51
N VAL A 87 -24.92 -28.65 -14.08
CA VAL A 87 -23.84 -29.35 -13.34
C VAL A 87 -22.44 -28.80 -13.63
N ALA A 88 -22.29 -27.93 -14.63
CA ALA A 88 -21.05 -27.31 -15.09
C ALA A 88 -20.13 -26.82 -13.96
N HIS A 89 -20.71 -26.16 -12.95
CA HIS A 89 -19.99 -25.64 -11.78
C HIS A 89 -19.36 -26.70 -10.87
N LEU A 90 -19.72 -27.97 -11.05
CA LEU A 90 -19.22 -29.15 -10.33
C LEU A 90 -18.46 -30.11 -11.26
N THR A 91 -18.72 -30.10 -12.56
CA THR A 91 -18.14 -31.03 -13.52
C THR A 91 -16.96 -30.44 -14.30
N HIS A 92 -16.93 -29.12 -14.54
CA HIS A 92 -15.81 -28.50 -15.22
C HIS A 92 -14.61 -28.36 -14.28
N VAL A 93 -13.49 -28.93 -14.72
CA VAL A 93 -12.20 -28.85 -14.03
C VAL A 93 -11.82 -27.41 -13.72
N SER A 94 -12.04 -26.46 -14.65
CA SER A 94 -11.71 -25.04 -14.45
C SER A 94 -12.49 -24.39 -13.30
N GLU A 95 -13.75 -24.76 -13.09
CA GLU A 95 -14.55 -24.26 -11.96
C GLU A 95 -14.08 -24.87 -10.62
N MET A 96 -13.68 -26.15 -10.64
CA MET A 96 -13.08 -26.79 -9.47
C MET A 96 -11.72 -26.20 -9.12
N GLU A 97 -10.86 -25.95 -10.11
CA GLU A 97 -9.55 -25.30 -9.93
C GLU A 97 -9.71 -23.92 -9.31
N LYS A 98 -10.64 -23.10 -9.82
CA LYS A 98 -10.94 -21.77 -9.25
C LYS A 98 -11.40 -21.85 -7.79
N LYS A 99 -12.19 -22.87 -7.44
CA LYS A 99 -12.62 -23.11 -6.05
C LYS A 99 -11.42 -23.54 -5.18
N ILE A 100 -10.55 -24.41 -5.67
CA ILE A 100 -9.32 -24.84 -4.99
C ILE A 100 -8.41 -23.64 -4.73
N GLU A 101 -8.18 -22.79 -5.72
CA GLU A 101 -7.38 -21.57 -5.57
C GLU A 101 -7.99 -20.62 -4.53
N THR A 102 -9.30 -20.42 -4.57
CA THR A 102 -10.00 -19.55 -3.63
C THR A 102 -9.90 -20.09 -2.21
N LEU A 103 -10.11 -21.40 -2.01
CA LEU A 103 -9.93 -22.06 -0.72
C LEU A 103 -8.48 -21.98 -0.24
N GLY A 104 -7.50 -22.18 -1.13
CA GLY A 104 -6.08 -22.05 -0.83
C GLY A 104 -5.73 -20.65 -0.34
N ARG A 105 -6.24 -19.61 -1.01
CA ARG A 105 -6.06 -18.21 -0.61
C ARG A 105 -6.65 -17.94 0.78
N ILE A 106 -7.90 -18.37 1.02
CA ILE A 106 -8.56 -18.18 2.32
C ILE A 106 -7.80 -18.94 3.42
N THR A 107 -7.35 -20.16 3.13
CA THR A 107 -6.58 -20.98 4.06
C THR A 107 -5.25 -20.32 4.45
N ALA A 108 -4.53 -19.74 3.48
CA ALA A 108 -3.30 -19.01 3.73
C ALA A 108 -3.56 -17.81 4.66
N ILE A 109 -4.57 -16.99 4.34
CA ILE A 109 -4.95 -15.85 5.18
C ILE A 109 -5.28 -16.29 6.61
N LEU A 110 -6.07 -17.36 6.75
CA LEU A 110 -6.45 -17.85 8.08
C LEU A 110 -5.24 -18.37 8.88
N LYS A 111 -4.31 -19.05 8.21
CA LYS A 111 -3.06 -19.51 8.82
C LYS A 111 -2.23 -18.34 9.32
N ASP A 112 -2.11 -17.27 8.53
CA ASP A 112 -1.37 -16.06 8.91
C ASP A 112 -2.02 -15.38 10.13
N VAL A 113 -3.36 -15.28 10.17
CA VAL A 113 -4.10 -14.74 11.31
C VAL A 113 -3.84 -15.56 12.57
N ILE A 114 -3.89 -16.90 12.48
CA ILE A 114 -3.62 -17.79 13.62
C ILE A 114 -2.19 -17.61 14.12
N GLN A 115 -1.20 -17.68 13.22
CA GLN A 115 0.21 -17.50 13.58
C GLN A 115 0.47 -16.13 14.22
N ASN A 116 -0.17 -15.08 13.72
CA ASN A 116 -0.05 -13.75 14.30
C ASN A 116 -0.70 -13.67 15.70
N LYS A 117 -1.85 -14.31 15.90
CA LYS A 117 -2.48 -14.41 17.23
C LYS A 117 -1.59 -15.16 18.21
N ASP A 118 -1.02 -16.30 17.83
CA ASP A 118 -0.12 -17.08 18.68
C ASP A 118 1.13 -16.29 19.05
N ARG A 119 1.69 -15.53 18.09
CA ARG A 119 2.80 -14.62 18.35
C ARG A 119 2.45 -13.54 19.36
N ILE A 120 1.28 -12.90 19.24
CA ILE A 120 0.82 -11.87 20.18
C ILE A 120 0.56 -12.49 21.56
N ILE A 121 -0.10 -13.64 21.61
CA ILE A 121 -0.36 -14.37 22.86
C ILE A 121 0.97 -14.71 23.55
N ALA A 122 1.95 -15.25 22.82
CA ALA A 122 3.27 -15.54 23.37
C ALA A 122 3.95 -14.28 23.94
N ARG A 123 3.83 -13.13 23.25
CA ARG A 123 4.37 -11.85 23.75
C ARG A 123 3.65 -11.34 24.99
N LEU A 124 2.34 -11.56 25.10
CA LEU A 124 1.55 -11.13 26.25
C LEU A 124 1.68 -12.08 27.45
N GLN A 125 1.88 -13.38 27.19
CA GLN A 125 2.06 -14.40 28.21
C GLN A 125 3.49 -14.48 28.74
N GLN A 126 4.47 -13.90 28.03
CA GLN A 126 5.81 -13.72 28.59
C GLN A 126 5.66 -12.99 29.93
N PRO A 127 6.07 -13.59 31.06
CA PRO A 127 5.97 -12.95 32.36
C PRO A 127 6.70 -11.62 32.25
N TYR A 128 5.99 -10.52 32.52
CA TYR A 128 6.51 -9.16 32.43
C TYR A 128 7.84 -9.06 33.19
N SER A 129 8.94 -9.22 32.46
CA SER A 129 10.32 -9.10 32.96
C SER A 129 10.88 -7.73 32.58
N LEU A 130 10.06 -6.88 31.95
CA LEU A 130 10.44 -5.53 31.57
C LEU A 130 10.40 -4.68 32.84
N ASP A 131 11.51 -3.99 33.12
CA ASP A 131 11.55 -2.87 34.05
C ASP A 131 10.58 -1.79 33.55
N CYS A 132 9.31 -1.92 33.94
CA CYS A 132 8.29 -0.94 33.63
C CYS A 132 8.39 0.17 34.66
N ILE A 133 8.62 1.40 34.20
CA ILE A 133 8.43 2.59 35.02
C ILE A 133 6.92 2.87 35.04
N PRO A 134 6.23 2.73 36.19
CA PRO A 134 4.84 3.13 36.27
C PRO A 134 4.76 4.65 36.06
N VAL A 135 3.87 5.08 35.16
CA VAL A 135 3.64 6.51 34.88
C VAL A 135 2.22 6.84 35.27
N GLU A 136 2.08 7.75 36.23
CA GLU A 136 0.78 8.25 36.69
C GLU A 136 0.02 8.91 35.53
N ALA A 137 -1.30 8.78 35.53
CA ALA A 137 -2.15 9.24 34.42
C ALA A 137 -1.94 10.73 34.07
N GLU A 138 -1.63 11.55 35.06
CA GLU A 138 -1.35 12.99 34.90
C GLU A 138 -0.04 13.29 34.16
N PHE A 139 0.93 12.38 34.19
CA PHE A 139 2.24 12.55 33.53
C PHE A 139 2.37 11.78 32.21
N GLN A 140 1.40 10.94 31.85
CA GLN A 140 1.47 10.11 30.62
C GLN A 140 1.70 10.92 29.35
N LYS A 141 1.02 12.07 29.21
CA LYS A 141 1.21 12.95 28.04
C LYS A 141 2.64 13.45 27.95
N GLN A 142 3.17 14.01 29.04
CA GLN A 142 4.52 14.57 29.10
C GLN A 142 5.57 13.48 28.88
N PHE A 143 5.35 12.29 29.44
CA PHE A 143 6.23 11.14 29.24
C PHE A 143 6.22 10.67 27.79
N SER A 144 5.06 10.61 27.13
CA SER A 144 4.98 10.26 25.70
C SER A 144 5.69 11.28 24.81
N GLU A 145 5.56 12.57 25.10
CA GLU A 145 6.26 13.64 24.39
C GLU A 145 7.78 13.55 24.61
N LEU A 146 8.23 13.26 25.83
CA LEU A 146 9.64 13.04 26.15
C LEU A 146 10.20 11.84 25.38
N LEU A 147 9.47 10.72 25.34
CA LEU A 147 9.87 9.53 24.56
C LEU A 147 10.01 9.84 23.07
N MET A 148 9.06 10.59 22.50
CA MET A 148 9.12 10.98 21.09
C MET A 148 10.31 11.90 20.81
N LYS A 149 10.60 12.85 21.72
CA LYS A 149 11.81 13.71 21.61
C LYS A 149 13.10 12.91 21.76
N ALA A 150 13.16 12.02 22.75
CA ALA A 150 14.30 11.13 23.01
C ALA A 150 14.63 10.25 21.80
N ALA A 151 13.61 9.70 21.16
CA ALA A 151 13.75 8.90 19.95
C ALA A 151 14.22 9.72 18.75
N SER A 152 13.83 11.00 18.67
CA SER A 152 14.24 11.89 17.57
C SER A 152 15.67 12.42 17.70
N ASP A 153 16.14 12.68 18.91
CA ASP A 153 17.49 13.20 19.17
C ASP A 153 18.01 12.74 20.53
N TYR A 154 18.61 11.56 20.54
CA TYR A 154 19.24 10.98 21.72
C TYR A 154 20.45 11.80 22.21
N GLY A 155 21.15 12.49 21.29
CA GLY A 155 22.30 13.32 21.62
C GLY A 155 21.90 14.54 22.45
N ALA A 156 20.87 15.27 22.01
CA ALA A 156 20.33 16.42 22.74
C ALA A 156 19.77 16.03 24.11
N LEU A 157 19.12 14.87 24.22
CA LEU A 157 18.63 14.37 25.50
C LEU A 157 19.78 14.08 26.47
N THR A 158 20.83 13.41 26.00
CA THR A 158 22.00 13.08 26.82
C THR A 158 22.71 14.34 27.30
N ALA A 159 22.89 15.33 26.42
CA ALA A 159 23.44 16.64 26.78
C ALA A 159 22.56 17.34 27.83
N SER A 160 21.24 17.35 27.64
CA SER A 160 20.30 17.95 28.60
C SER A 160 20.34 17.28 29.97
N VAL A 161 20.43 15.94 30.03
CA VAL A 161 20.59 15.21 31.30
C VAL A 161 21.91 15.55 31.98
N ALA A 162 23.00 15.66 31.22
CA ALA A 162 24.29 16.08 31.75
C ALA A 162 24.24 17.53 32.28
N ASP A 163 23.56 18.44 31.57
CA ASP A 163 23.35 19.82 32.01
C ASP A 163 22.53 19.88 33.31
N PHE A 164 21.49 19.06 33.43
CA PHE A 164 20.72 18.94 34.66
C PHE A 164 21.57 18.42 35.82
N GLN A 165 22.34 17.35 35.61
CA GLN A 165 23.26 16.82 36.63
C GLN A 165 24.32 17.84 37.03
N TRP A 166 24.88 18.57 36.06
CA TRP A 166 25.81 19.67 36.30
C TRP A 166 25.15 20.77 37.14
N SER A 167 23.92 21.17 36.79
CA SER A 167 23.18 22.19 37.52
C SER A 167 22.84 21.81 38.96
N GLN A 168 22.56 20.52 39.22
CA GLN A 168 22.25 20.02 40.56
C GLN A 168 23.45 20.08 41.52
N ASN A 169 24.67 20.12 41.00
CA ASN A 169 25.86 20.28 41.83
C ASN A 169 25.99 21.69 42.42
N PHE A 170 25.22 22.67 41.91
CA PHE A 170 25.21 24.03 42.43
C PHE A 170 24.12 24.21 43.48
N LYS A 171 24.56 24.42 44.72
CA LYS A 171 23.67 24.69 45.86
C LYS A 171 23.28 26.16 45.98
N GLU A 172 23.91 27.02 45.19
CA GLU A 172 23.79 28.47 45.27
C GLU A 172 22.86 29.02 44.18
N PRO A 173 22.07 30.06 44.48
CA PRO A 173 21.10 30.59 43.54
C PRO A 173 21.78 31.20 42.28
N PRO A 174 21.10 31.20 41.11
CA PRO A 174 21.64 31.71 39.84
C PRO A 174 22.26 33.12 39.90
N SER A 175 21.83 33.95 40.84
CA SER A 175 22.36 35.30 41.06
C SER A 175 23.85 35.31 41.43
N VAL A 176 24.35 34.31 42.15
CA VAL A 176 25.76 34.23 42.57
C VAL A 176 26.67 33.98 41.37
N TRP A 177 26.26 33.10 40.46
CA TRP A 177 26.99 32.78 39.23
C TRP A 177 27.06 33.97 38.28
N GLY A 178 26.00 34.78 38.21
CA GLY A 178 25.99 36.00 37.42
C GLY A 178 27.09 36.99 37.84
N GLU A 179 27.39 37.09 39.14
CA GLU A 179 28.47 37.93 39.65
C GLU A 179 29.85 37.31 39.38
N MET A 180 29.99 36.00 39.59
CA MET A 180 31.24 35.28 39.37
C MET A 180 31.65 35.22 37.90
N LEU A 181 30.69 35.14 36.98
CA LEU A 181 30.94 35.09 35.53
C LEU A 181 31.12 36.49 34.91
N ARG A 182 30.68 37.56 35.59
CA ARG A 182 30.79 38.96 35.14
C ARG A 182 32.20 39.37 34.69
N PRO A 183 33.30 38.93 35.32
CA PRO A 183 34.66 39.27 34.89
C PRO A 183 35.09 38.62 33.56
N ILE A 184 34.50 37.50 33.15
CA ILE A 184 34.95 36.75 31.96
C ILE A 184 34.77 37.55 30.67
N PRO A 185 33.57 38.12 30.35
CA PRO A 185 33.42 38.97 29.17
C PRO A 185 34.32 40.20 29.20
N VAL A 186 34.59 40.76 30.38
CA VAL A 186 35.47 41.93 30.54
C VAL A 186 36.92 41.55 30.21
N ALA A 187 37.41 40.43 30.72
CA ALA A 187 38.73 39.91 30.41
C ALA A 187 38.87 39.60 28.91
N LEU A 188 37.86 38.98 28.31
CA LEU A 188 37.87 38.64 26.88
C LEU A 188 37.88 39.89 26.01
N ALA A 189 37.07 40.91 26.34
CA ALA A 189 37.12 42.20 25.68
C ALA A 189 38.47 42.90 25.83
N SER A 190 39.14 42.74 26.98
CA SER A 190 40.50 43.25 27.19
C SER A 190 41.51 42.53 26.30
N CYS A 191 41.46 41.20 26.22
CA CYS A 191 42.31 40.42 25.32
C CYS A 191 42.13 40.82 23.86
N THR A 192 40.89 41.03 23.41
CA THR A 192 40.59 41.52 22.05
C THR A 192 41.23 42.88 21.80
N ARG A 193 41.08 43.84 22.74
CA ARG A 193 41.70 45.17 22.60
C ARG A 193 43.23 45.10 22.57
N PHE A 194 43.84 44.23 23.37
CA PHE A 194 45.29 44.01 23.33
C PHE A 194 45.73 43.45 21.97
N PHE A 195 44.99 42.48 21.43
CA PHE A 195 45.26 41.92 20.10
C PHE A 195 45.13 42.97 18.99
N GLU A 196 44.08 43.79 19.03
CA GLU A 196 43.88 44.90 18.08
C GLU A 196 45.02 45.92 18.18
N ALA A 197 45.42 46.32 19.39
CA ALA A 197 46.54 47.24 19.60
C ALA A 197 47.86 46.67 19.07
N MET A 198 48.16 45.39 19.36
CA MET A 198 49.34 44.72 18.82
C MET A 198 49.29 44.62 17.29
N SER A 199 48.12 44.36 16.71
CA SER A 199 47.94 44.32 15.26
C SER A 199 48.20 45.69 14.63
N ALA A 200 47.64 46.76 15.21
CA ALA A 200 47.85 48.14 14.74
C ALA A 200 49.31 48.59 14.85
N THR A 201 50.02 48.23 15.92
CA THR A 201 51.45 48.55 16.06
C THR A 201 52.30 47.84 15.01
N ARG A 202 52.02 46.57 14.72
CA ARG A 202 52.67 45.80 13.66
C ARG A 202 52.42 46.42 12.28
N GLU A 203 51.19 46.85 11.99
CA GLU A 203 50.84 47.53 10.74
C GLU A 203 51.55 48.87 10.60
N SER A 204 51.65 49.65 11.68
CA SER A 204 52.39 50.91 11.72
C SER A 204 53.88 50.70 11.45
N PHE A 205 54.47 49.66 12.02
CA PHE A 205 55.87 49.30 11.77
C PHE A 205 56.10 48.88 10.31
N ALA A 206 55.18 48.08 9.74
CA ALA A 206 55.23 47.72 8.33
C ALA A 206 55.13 48.94 7.40
N ALA A 207 54.28 49.92 7.73
CA ALA A 207 54.19 51.19 7.00
C ALA A 207 55.50 52.00 7.07
N LEU A 208 56.13 52.09 8.25
CA LEU A 208 57.43 52.75 8.42
C LEU A 208 58.55 52.05 7.63
N GLN A 209 58.56 50.72 7.58
CA GLN A 209 59.52 49.98 6.77
C GLN A 209 59.37 50.29 5.28
N LYS A 210 58.13 50.37 4.77
CA LYS A 210 57.87 50.74 3.36
C LYS A 210 58.39 52.15 3.04
N LEU A 211 58.21 53.12 3.94
CA LEU A 211 58.76 54.48 3.78
C LEU A 211 60.29 54.49 3.79
N ARG A 212 60.92 53.69 4.65
CA ARG A 212 62.39 53.56 4.70
C ARG A 212 62.97 52.97 3.40
N VAL A 213 62.26 52.01 2.79
CA VAL A 213 62.70 51.35 1.54
C VAL A 213 62.41 52.23 0.31
N GLY A 214 61.33 53.01 0.32
CA GLY A 214 60.99 53.94 -0.78
C GLY A 214 61.84 55.21 -0.87
N GLN A 215 62.75 55.46 0.08
CA GLN A 215 63.57 56.69 0.13
C GLN A 215 64.93 56.55 -0.58
N PHE A 216 65.22 55.41 -1.23
CA PHE A 216 66.48 55.19 -1.97
C PHE A 216 66.39 55.42 -3.49
N ASP A 217 65.19 55.63 -4.04
CA ASP A 217 65.00 55.84 -5.48
C ASP A 217 64.53 57.28 -5.78
N SER A 218 65.43 58.25 -5.67
CA SER A 218 65.29 59.50 -6.43
C SER A 218 66.67 60.11 -6.74
N PRO A 219 66.94 60.55 -7.99
CA PRO A 219 68.29 60.93 -8.42
C PRO A 219 68.70 62.35 -7.98
N ILE A 220 69.98 62.43 -7.65
CA ILE A 220 70.81 63.59 -7.27
C ILE A 220 70.67 64.77 -8.27
N PRO A 221 70.89 66.03 -7.81
CA PRO A 221 72.04 66.76 -8.33
C PRO A 221 72.90 67.47 -7.26
N SER A 222 74.22 67.25 -7.37
CA SER A 222 75.36 68.15 -7.12
C SER A 222 75.51 68.93 -5.79
N THR A 223 76.50 68.49 -5.01
CA THR A 223 77.37 69.17 -4.00
C THR A 223 77.98 70.51 -4.49
N PRO A 224 78.74 71.32 -3.70
CA PRO A 224 79.41 71.08 -2.38
C PRO A 224 79.20 72.22 -1.35
N ALA A 225 79.58 72.18 -0.06
CA ALA A 225 80.93 71.97 0.48
C ALA A 225 80.98 71.91 2.03
N ARG A 226 81.89 71.07 2.52
CA ARG A 226 82.90 71.28 3.59
C ARG A 226 82.54 71.28 5.10
N ASP A 227 83.11 70.24 5.70
CA ASP A 227 83.71 70.00 7.03
C ASP A 227 82.89 69.80 8.32
N PRO A 228 83.29 68.81 9.16
CA PRO A 228 82.56 68.34 10.33
C PRO A 228 83.14 68.89 11.64
N SER A 229 82.29 69.12 12.65
CA SER A 229 82.57 68.81 14.07
C SER A 229 81.51 69.46 14.98
N GLN A 230 81.14 68.70 16.01
CA GLN A 230 80.36 69.08 17.21
C GLN A 230 78.83 69.12 17.07
N ARG A 231 78.15 68.09 17.59
CA ARG A 231 77.59 68.06 18.95
C ARG A 231 76.73 66.80 19.18
N LEU A 232 76.86 66.28 20.41
CA LEU A 232 75.92 65.48 21.23
C LEU A 232 74.55 65.14 20.61
N PRO A 233 74.01 63.93 20.89
CA PRO A 233 72.95 63.92 21.90
C PRO A 233 72.87 62.64 22.75
N GLY A 234 72.40 62.81 23.99
CA GLY A 234 71.96 61.72 24.86
C GLY A 234 70.71 61.04 24.31
N VAL A 235 70.59 59.74 24.59
CA VAL A 235 69.41 58.91 24.33
C VAL A 235 69.35 57.89 25.46
N SER A 236 68.51 58.14 26.46
CA SER A 236 67.22 57.46 26.68
C SER A 236 67.38 55.99 27.06
N ASN A 237 67.30 55.73 28.36
CA ASN A 237 67.32 54.39 28.95
C ASN A 237 66.03 53.64 28.58
N CYS A 238 66.11 52.75 27.60
CA CYS A 238 65.11 51.68 27.44
C CYS A 238 65.44 50.56 28.42
N LEU A 239 64.76 50.56 29.58
CA LEU A 239 64.74 49.41 30.48
C LEU A 239 63.97 48.26 29.81
N THR A 240 64.67 47.17 29.54
CA THR A 240 64.09 45.89 29.11
C THR A 240 63.53 45.18 30.36
N PRO A 241 62.28 44.67 30.38
CA PRO A 241 61.83 43.82 31.48
C PRO A 241 62.45 42.41 31.36
N PRO A 242 62.70 41.71 32.49
CA PRO A 242 63.31 40.39 32.47
C PRO A 242 62.32 39.30 32.02
N PRO A 243 62.81 38.16 31.50
CA PRO A 243 61.97 37.05 31.10
C PRO A 243 61.43 36.31 32.33
N MET A 244 60.15 35.93 32.30
CA MET A 244 59.59 35.01 33.29
C MET A 244 60.05 33.58 32.97
N GLU A 245 60.77 32.96 33.89
CA GLU A 245 60.98 31.51 33.92
C GLU A 245 59.78 30.82 34.61
N ASN A 246 59.56 29.57 34.21
CA ASN A 246 58.46 28.64 34.53
C ASN A 246 57.96 28.62 35.98
#